data_AF-A0A6G6PR09-F1
#
_entry.id   AF-A0A6G6PR09-F1
#
_cell.length_a   1.000
_cell.length_b   1.000
_cell.length_c   1.000
_cell.angle_alpha   90.00
_cell.angle_beta   90.00
_cell.angle_gamma   90.00
#
_symmetry.space_group_name_H-M   'P 1'
#
loop_
_entity.id
_entity.type
_entity.pdbx_description
1 polymer ?
#
loop_
_entity_poly.entity_id
_entity_poly.type
_entity_poly.pdbx_seq_one_letter_code
_entity_poly.pdbx_strand_id
1 'polypeptide(L)'
;MLKPNISISYILFSMFFFPSIVLSKNTSIIDSQLFGDISKYIDTPKATYYAAPSIQDLVKICNNGAQKGSSNEYSHCLGFLEAAQQYVTKGTGNCPSISLKDILDNIKYQIDKYEEINTTKRWVYDNKNKTKFEVTSLKPNYINPWQQPAFPFITDALIELGCKKPSNTTQ
;
A
#
# COMPACT_ATOMS: atom_id res chain seq x y z
N MET A 1 23.79 -27.13 -55.63
CA MET A 1 24.03 -25.68 -55.71
C MET A 1 24.29 -25.19 -54.28
N LEU A 2 25.54 -25.23 -53.81
CA LEU A 2 26.54 -24.14 -53.82
C LEU A 2 26.16 -22.90 -52.97
N LYS A 3 26.41 -23.08 -51.68
CA LYS A 3 27.07 -22.21 -50.68
C LYS A 3 26.48 -20.85 -50.22
N PRO A 4 26.82 -20.48 -48.96
CA PRO A 4 26.21 -19.46 -48.11
C PRO A 4 27.08 -18.19 -48.03
N ASN A 5 26.72 -17.22 -47.20
CA ASN A 5 27.62 -16.23 -46.56
C ASN A 5 26.80 -15.39 -45.54
N ILE A 6 27.26 -14.87 -44.41
CA ILE A 6 28.46 -14.99 -43.56
C ILE A 6 28.04 -14.32 -42.23
N SER A 7 28.51 -14.85 -41.10
CA SER A 7 28.45 -14.29 -39.75
C SER A 7 29.55 -13.24 -39.55
N ILE A 8 29.28 -12.10 -38.88
CA ILE A 8 30.31 -11.37 -38.12
C ILE A 8 29.70 -10.75 -36.83
N SER A 9 30.27 -11.19 -35.72
CA SER A 9 30.12 -10.72 -34.33
C SER A 9 31.00 -9.49 -34.09
N TYR A 10 30.54 -8.51 -33.30
CA TYR A 10 31.41 -7.63 -32.53
C TYR A 10 30.76 -7.23 -31.20
N ILE A 11 31.34 -7.77 -30.14
CA ILE A 11 31.29 -7.25 -28.77
C ILE A 11 32.06 -5.93 -28.77
N LEU A 12 31.48 -4.86 -28.21
CA LEU A 12 32.25 -3.67 -27.84
C LEU A 12 31.87 -3.21 -26.44
N PHE A 13 32.89 -3.35 -25.59
CA PHE A 13 33.02 -3.01 -24.20
C PHE A 13 33.33 -1.51 -24.07
N SER A 14 33.00 -0.94 -22.91
CA SER A 14 33.43 0.36 -22.37
C SER A 14 32.73 1.63 -22.88
N MET A 15 32.10 2.36 -21.96
CA MET A 15 32.73 3.56 -21.38
C MET A 15 31.98 4.00 -20.11
N PHE A 16 32.75 4.06 -19.03
CA PHE A 16 32.45 4.77 -17.81
C PHE A 16 32.25 6.27 -18.12
N PHE A 17 31.15 6.84 -17.63
CA PHE A 17 31.06 8.28 -17.36
C PHE A 17 30.26 8.49 -16.07
N PHE A 18 30.99 8.65 -14.96
CA PHE A 18 30.50 9.42 -13.83
C PHE A 18 30.68 10.90 -14.16
N PRO A 19 29.72 11.75 -13.79
CA PRO A 19 30.10 13.00 -13.17
C PRO A 19 29.51 13.11 -11.76
N SER A 20 30.42 13.35 -10.81
CA SER A 20 30.12 13.69 -9.44
C SER A 20 29.39 15.04 -9.33
N ILE A 21 28.29 14.98 -8.60
CA ILE A 21 27.60 15.95 -7.73
C ILE A 21 28.35 17.27 -7.45
N VAL A 22 27.64 18.40 -7.63
CA VAL A 22 27.77 19.59 -6.77
C VAL A 22 26.40 20.17 -6.40
N LEU A 23 26.04 19.95 -5.12
CA LEU A 23 25.25 20.70 -4.14
C LEU A 23 24.48 21.99 -4.57
N SER A 24 23.16 22.05 -4.31
CA SER A 24 22.53 23.21 -3.64
C SER A 24 21.06 22.96 -3.21
N LYS A 25 20.83 23.03 -1.89
CA LYS A 25 19.65 23.48 -1.13
C LYS A 25 18.26 22.84 -1.37
N ASN A 26 17.96 21.91 -0.46
CA ASN A 26 16.82 21.99 0.49
C ASN A 26 15.44 22.36 -0.07
N THR A 27 14.63 21.39 -0.48
CA THR A 27 13.24 21.15 -0.03
C THR A 27 12.61 19.96 -0.77
N SER A 28 12.04 19.03 0.00
CA SER A 28 11.02 18.02 -0.35
C SER A 28 10.81 17.66 -1.83
N ILE A 29 11.38 16.55 -2.30
CA ILE A 29 10.92 15.87 -3.51
C ILE A 29 10.85 14.38 -3.21
N ILE A 30 9.61 13.91 -3.00
CA ILE A 30 9.26 12.50 -3.10
C ILE A 30 9.37 12.15 -4.59
N ASP A 31 10.14 11.12 -4.90
CA ASP A 31 10.46 10.61 -6.23
C ASP A 31 9.24 10.55 -7.18
N SER A 32 9.16 11.50 -8.11
CA SER A 32 8.29 11.44 -9.29
C SER A 32 8.88 10.60 -10.44
N GLN A 33 9.96 9.84 -10.21
CA GLN A 33 10.64 9.09 -11.28
C GLN A 33 10.01 7.72 -11.60
N LEU A 34 8.93 7.31 -10.93
CA LEU A 34 8.18 6.09 -11.30
C LEU A 34 7.01 6.34 -12.26
N PHE A 35 6.68 7.61 -12.56
CA PHE A 35 5.60 7.97 -13.46
C PHE A 35 6.17 8.69 -14.69
N GLY A 36 6.56 7.90 -15.70
CA GLY A 36 6.94 8.42 -17.01
C GLY A 36 5.84 9.25 -17.64
N ASP A 37 6.25 10.24 -18.43
CA ASP A 37 5.44 11.25 -19.12
C ASP A 37 4.13 10.70 -19.72
N ILE A 38 3.00 10.93 -19.03
CA ILE A 38 1.66 10.41 -19.39
C ILE A 38 0.99 11.29 -20.47
N SER A 39 1.62 12.40 -20.90
CA SER A 39 1.01 13.36 -21.83
C SER A 39 0.64 12.76 -23.20
N LYS A 40 1.19 11.60 -23.57
CA LYS A 40 0.90 10.91 -24.83
C LYS A 40 -0.33 9.98 -24.81
N TYR A 41 -0.98 9.83 -23.65
CA TYR A 41 -2.16 8.96 -23.48
C TYR A 41 -3.47 9.73 -23.19
N ILE A 42 -3.44 11.06 -23.32
CA ILE A 42 -4.59 11.94 -23.09
C ILE A 42 -5.47 11.98 -24.35
N ASP A 43 -6.14 10.85 -24.62
CA ASP A 43 -7.39 10.82 -25.40
C ASP A 43 -8.29 9.65 -24.91
N THR A 44 -8.30 9.45 -23.60
CA THR A 44 -9.20 8.52 -22.91
C THR A 44 -10.01 9.27 -21.84
N PRO A 45 -11.26 8.86 -21.57
CA PRO A 45 -12.17 9.58 -20.69
C PRO A 45 -11.56 9.78 -19.31
N LYS A 46 -11.23 11.05 -19.01
CA LYS A 46 -10.92 11.62 -17.69
C LYS A 46 -10.24 10.62 -16.75
N ALA A 47 -8.94 10.38 -16.98
CA ALA A 47 -8.07 9.75 -15.99
C ALA A 47 -8.17 10.55 -14.69
N THR A 48 -9.02 10.07 -13.79
CA THR A 48 -9.21 10.61 -12.46
C THR A 48 -7.91 10.26 -11.75
N TYR A 49 -7.22 11.26 -11.21
CA TYR A 49 -6.06 11.05 -10.37
C TYR A 49 -6.57 10.27 -9.14
N TYR A 50 -6.49 8.93 -9.17
CA TYR A 50 -6.94 8.09 -8.07
C TYR A 50 -5.94 8.29 -6.93
N ALA A 51 -6.23 9.24 -6.05
CA ALA A 51 -5.63 9.25 -4.73
C ALA A 51 -5.84 7.85 -4.13
N ALA A 52 -4.79 7.28 -3.52
CA ALA A 52 -4.91 5.98 -2.87
C ALA A 52 -6.11 6.02 -1.90
N PRO A 53 -7.02 5.03 -1.95
CA PRO A 53 -8.22 5.05 -1.13
C PRO A 53 -7.84 5.09 0.35
N SER A 54 -8.67 5.75 1.16
CA SER A 54 -8.56 5.63 2.61
C SER A 54 -8.89 4.19 3.04
N ILE A 55 -8.47 3.78 4.25
CA ILE A 55 -8.86 2.48 4.79
C ILE A 55 -10.39 2.35 4.80
N GLN A 56 -11.10 3.40 5.22
CA GLN A 56 -12.55 3.40 5.27
C GLN A 56 -13.19 3.17 3.89
N ASP A 57 -12.67 3.81 2.85
CA ASP A 57 -13.21 3.68 1.50
C ASP A 57 -12.94 2.30 0.93
N LEU A 58 -11.73 1.78 1.12
CA LEU A 58 -11.38 0.44 0.67
C LEU A 58 -12.26 -0.61 1.35
N VAL A 59 -12.43 -0.54 2.68
CA VAL A 59 -13.28 -1.48 3.43
C VAL A 59 -14.72 -1.44 2.91
N LYS A 60 -15.25 -0.24 2.61
CA LYS A 60 -16.58 -0.10 2.01
C LYS A 60 -16.66 -0.74 0.62
N ILE A 61 -15.69 -0.46 -0.26
CA ILE A 61 -15.64 -1.01 -1.62
C ILE A 61 -15.57 -2.54 -1.57
N CYS A 62 -14.67 -3.10 -0.75
CA CYS A 62 -14.52 -4.54 -0.59
C CYS A 62 -15.78 -5.20 -0.02
N ASN A 63 -16.40 -4.62 1.01
CA ASN A 63 -17.63 -5.15 1.60
C ASN A 63 -18.83 -5.04 0.65
N ASN A 64 -18.98 -3.93 -0.06
CA ASN A 64 -20.03 -3.77 -1.06
C ASN A 64 -19.86 -4.79 -2.19
N GLY A 65 -18.64 -4.96 -2.72
CA GLY A 65 -18.33 -5.94 -3.74
C GLY A 65 -18.67 -7.36 -3.30
N ALA A 66 -18.25 -7.74 -2.09
CA ALA A 66 -18.49 -9.07 -1.54
C ALA A 66 -19.96 -9.37 -1.21
N GLN A 67 -20.72 -8.38 -0.68
CA GLN A 67 -22.08 -8.59 -0.21
C GLN A 67 -23.15 -8.31 -1.25
N LYS A 68 -22.94 -7.30 -2.11
CA LYS A 68 -23.96 -6.83 -3.08
C LYS A 68 -23.74 -7.38 -4.49
N GLY A 69 -22.68 -8.17 -4.72
CA GLY A 69 -22.35 -8.73 -6.03
C GLY A 69 -21.99 -7.66 -7.07
N SER A 70 -21.57 -6.47 -6.61
CA SER A 70 -21.13 -5.39 -7.49
C SER A 70 -19.79 -5.76 -8.11
N SER A 71 -19.84 -6.29 -9.35
CA SER A 71 -18.66 -6.78 -10.07
C SER A 71 -17.55 -5.73 -10.17
N ASN A 72 -17.91 -4.45 -10.35
CA ASN A 72 -16.95 -3.36 -10.48
C ASN A 72 -16.24 -3.06 -9.15
N GLU A 73 -16.99 -2.96 -8.04
CA GLU A 73 -16.41 -2.71 -6.71
C GLU A 73 -15.57 -3.90 -6.24
N TYR A 74 -16.03 -5.12 -6.51
CA TYR A 74 -15.28 -6.34 -6.20
C TYR A 74 -13.98 -6.40 -7.00
N SER A 75 -14.02 -6.15 -8.31
CA SER A 75 -12.81 -6.11 -9.16
C SER A 75 -11.83 -5.03 -8.72
N HIS A 76 -12.33 -3.85 -8.31
CA HIS A 76 -11.49 -2.77 -7.80
C HIS A 76 -10.80 -3.16 -6.48
N CYS A 77 -11.53 -3.78 -5.56
CA CYS A 77 -10.97 -4.32 -4.32
C CYS A 77 -9.87 -5.35 -4.61
N LEU A 78 -10.14 -6.33 -5.48
CA LEU A 78 -9.18 -7.37 -5.84
C LEU A 78 -7.92 -6.80 -6.51
N GLY A 79 -8.07 -5.87 -7.45
CA GLY A 79 -6.92 -5.25 -8.11
C GLY A 79 -6.02 -4.48 -7.13
N PHE A 80 -6.61 -3.82 -6.13
CA PHE A 80 -5.84 -3.13 -5.09
C PHE A 80 -5.07 -4.12 -4.19
N LEU A 81 -5.70 -5.23 -3.80
CA LEU A 81 -5.07 -6.28 -3.01
C LEU A 81 -3.96 -6.99 -3.79
N GLU A 82 -4.18 -7.27 -5.07
CA GLU A 82 -3.18 -7.88 -5.93
C GLU A 82 -1.96 -6.97 -6.08
N ALA A 83 -2.16 -5.65 -6.29
CA ALA A 83 -1.07 -4.69 -6.33
C ALA A 83 -0.27 -4.65 -5.03
N ALA A 84 -0.94 -4.68 -3.87
CA ALA A 84 -0.28 -4.74 -2.57
C ALA A 84 0.51 -6.06 -2.39
N GLN A 85 -0.06 -7.19 -2.82
CA GLN A 85 0.61 -8.48 -2.79
C GLN A 85 1.85 -8.50 -3.69
N GLN A 86 1.74 -8.00 -4.91
CA GLN A 86 2.87 -7.86 -5.84
C GLN A 86 3.97 -6.96 -5.26
N TYR A 87 3.58 -5.88 -4.57
CA TYR A 87 4.53 -5.00 -3.89
C TYR A 87 5.28 -5.73 -2.77
N VAL A 88 4.58 -6.43 -1.88
CA VAL A 88 5.19 -7.18 -0.76
C VAL A 88 6.10 -8.29 -1.26
N THR A 89 5.66 -9.02 -2.28
CA THR A 89 6.40 -10.16 -2.84
C THR A 89 7.45 -9.75 -3.88
N LYS A 90 7.52 -8.48 -4.28
CA LYS A 90 8.31 -8.05 -5.46
C LYS A 90 8.02 -8.91 -6.71
N GLY A 91 6.79 -9.37 -6.87
CA GLY A 91 6.33 -10.22 -7.98
C GLY A 91 6.88 -11.66 -8.01
N THR A 92 7.79 -12.03 -7.12
CA THR A 92 8.47 -13.36 -7.12
C THR A 92 8.55 -14.03 -5.74
N GLY A 93 8.08 -13.35 -4.71
CA GLY A 93 8.03 -13.83 -3.34
C GLY A 93 6.83 -14.76 -3.10
N ASN A 94 6.81 -15.38 -1.92
CA ASN A 94 5.74 -16.32 -1.55
C ASN A 94 4.67 -15.62 -0.73
N CYS A 95 3.40 -15.90 -1.03
CA CYS A 95 2.26 -15.55 -0.20
C CYS A 95 1.41 -16.81 0.01
N PRO A 96 1.03 -17.13 1.26
CA PRO A 96 0.04 -18.17 1.49
C PRO A 96 -1.31 -17.76 0.90
N SER A 97 -2.22 -18.74 0.78
CA SER A 97 -3.61 -18.45 0.41
C SER A 97 -4.28 -17.69 1.56
N ILE A 98 -4.40 -16.37 1.40
CA ILE A 98 -5.02 -15.46 2.38
C ILE A 98 -6.37 -15.02 1.84
N SER A 99 -7.43 -15.09 2.64
CA SER A 99 -8.74 -14.61 2.22
C SER A 99 -8.86 -13.09 2.39
N LEU A 100 -9.75 -12.46 1.61
CA LEU A 100 -10.11 -11.04 1.81
C LEU A 100 -10.53 -10.77 3.26
N LYS A 101 -11.27 -11.70 3.88
CA LYS A 101 -11.71 -11.58 5.27
C LYS A 101 -10.52 -11.51 6.23
N ASP A 102 -9.51 -12.35 6.06
CA ASP A 102 -8.32 -12.37 6.93
C ASP A 102 -7.55 -11.04 6.86
N ILE A 103 -7.46 -10.45 5.65
CA ILE A 103 -6.82 -9.14 5.46
C ILE A 103 -7.62 -8.04 6.17
N LEU A 104 -8.94 -8.00 5.97
CA LEU A 104 -9.80 -6.98 6.58
C LEU A 104 -9.84 -7.11 8.12
N ASP A 105 -9.88 -8.34 8.64
CA ASP A 105 -9.83 -8.61 10.08
C ASP A 105 -8.49 -8.19 10.69
N ASN A 106 -7.37 -8.43 10.00
CA ASN A 106 -6.07 -7.99 10.45
C ASN A 106 -5.95 -6.45 10.45
N ILE A 107 -6.41 -5.77 9.38
CA ILE A 107 -6.45 -4.29 9.33
C ILE A 107 -7.27 -3.74 10.50
N LYS A 108 -8.45 -4.34 10.77
CA LYS A 108 -9.28 -3.96 11.90
C LYS A 108 -8.55 -4.17 13.22
N TYR A 109 -7.87 -5.30 13.41
CA TYR A 109 -7.07 -5.56 14.60
C TYR A 109 -5.98 -4.50 14.82
N GLN A 110 -5.25 -4.12 13.76
CA GLN A 110 -4.23 -3.07 13.84
C GLN A 110 -4.83 -1.71 14.25
N ILE A 111 -6.00 -1.37 13.72
CA ILE A 111 -6.73 -0.15 14.05
C ILE A 111 -7.20 -0.16 15.51
N ASP A 112 -7.86 -1.23 15.94
CA ASP A 112 -8.39 -1.37 17.29
C ASP A 112 -7.24 -1.25 18.32
N LYS A 113 -6.08 -1.86 18.02
CA LYS A 113 -4.85 -1.72 18.82
C LYS A 113 -4.31 -0.29 18.85
N TYR A 114 -4.31 0.41 17.71
CA TYR A 114 -3.91 1.82 17.67
C TYR A 114 -4.84 2.70 18.51
N GLU A 115 -6.15 2.49 18.41
CA GLU A 115 -7.15 3.23 19.19
C GLU A 115 -7.02 2.95 20.68
N GLU A 116 -6.78 1.70 21.10
CA GLU A 116 -6.52 1.35 22.49
C GLU A 116 -5.28 2.08 23.04
N ILE A 117 -4.17 2.05 22.30
CA ILE A 117 -2.93 2.71 22.73
C ILE A 117 -3.08 4.23 22.78
N ASN A 118 -3.95 4.82 21.94
CA ASN A 118 -4.13 6.27 21.83
C ASN A 118 -5.37 6.81 22.53
N THR A 119 -6.06 5.98 23.29
CA THR A 119 -7.11 6.41 24.22
C THR A 119 -6.58 6.41 25.65
N THR A 120 -7.02 7.37 26.44
CA THR A 120 -6.77 7.42 27.89
C THR A 120 -8.10 7.30 28.59
N LYS A 121 -8.21 6.33 29.49
CA LYS A 121 -9.38 6.12 30.32
C LYS A 121 -9.16 6.76 31.68
N ARG A 122 -10.10 7.60 32.11
CA ARG A 122 -10.09 8.22 33.44
C ARG A 122 -11.47 8.09 34.06
N TRP A 123 -11.50 7.71 35.33
CA TRP A 123 -12.73 7.77 36.13
C TRP A 123 -13.00 9.19 36.60
N VAL A 124 -14.18 9.71 36.28
CA VAL A 124 -14.67 10.99 36.79
C VAL A 124 -15.79 10.72 37.77
N TYR A 125 -15.75 11.40 38.91
CA TYR A 125 -16.79 11.32 39.92
C TYR A 125 -17.76 12.48 39.75
N ASP A 126 -19.04 12.15 39.54
CA ASP A 126 -20.11 13.11 39.54
C ASP A 126 -20.57 13.35 40.99
N ASN A 127 -20.19 14.49 41.55
CA ASN A 127 -20.62 14.89 42.90
C ASN A 127 -22.14 15.08 43.02
N LYS A 128 -22.86 15.38 41.93
CA LYS A 128 -24.31 15.61 41.95
C LYS A 128 -25.08 14.29 42.01
N ASN A 129 -24.70 13.36 41.14
CA ASN A 129 -25.37 12.05 41.04
C ASN A 129 -24.72 10.99 41.94
N LYS A 130 -23.61 11.31 42.61
CA LYS A 130 -22.80 10.38 43.43
C LYS A 130 -22.37 9.13 42.66
N THR A 131 -22.18 9.25 41.35
CA THR A 131 -21.80 8.16 40.45
C THR A 131 -20.38 8.33 39.93
N LYS A 132 -19.72 7.22 39.63
CA LYS A 132 -18.47 7.20 38.87
C LYS A 132 -18.77 6.83 37.43
N PHE A 133 -18.21 7.56 36.49
CA PHE A 133 -18.29 7.22 35.06
C PHE A 133 -16.88 7.23 34.46
N GLU A 134 -16.67 6.33 33.50
CA GLU A 134 -15.43 6.29 32.73
C GLU A 134 -15.52 7.34 31.62
N VAL A 135 -14.51 8.20 31.56
CA VAL A 135 -14.31 9.14 30.46
C VAL A 135 -13.13 8.65 29.65
N THR A 136 -13.37 8.47 28.35
CA THR A 136 -12.34 8.15 27.38
C THR A 136 -11.95 9.41 26.63
N SER A 137 -10.67 9.79 26.69
CA SER A 137 -10.11 10.92 25.95
C SER A 137 -9.08 10.44 24.94
N LEU A 138 -9.05 11.05 23.76
CA LEU A 138 -8.02 10.81 22.75
C LEU A 138 -6.71 11.52 23.14
N LYS A 139 -5.57 10.90 22.84
CA LYS A 139 -4.27 11.55 23.00
C LYS A 139 -4.15 12.75 22.03
N PRO A 140 -3.37 13.81 22.38
CA PRO A 140 -3.25 15.02 21.54
C PRO A 140 -2.73 14.77 20.11
N ASN A 141 -1.95 13.69 19.93
CA ASN A 141 -1.37 13.26 18.66
C ASN A 141 -2.17 12.14 17.97
N TYR A 142 -3.43 11.91 18.39
CA TYR A 142 -4.29 10.93 17.74
C TYR A 142 -4.56 11.33 16.30
N ILE A 143 -4.23 10.43 15.37
CA ILE A 143 -4.57 10.53 13.96
C ILE A 143 -5.60 9.44 13.68
N ASN A 144 -6.75 9.80 13.10
CA ASN A 144 -7.77 8.81 12.78
C ASN A 144 -7.22 7.81 11.75
N PRO A 145 -7.02 6.53 12.12
CA PRO A 145 -6.41 5.55 11.22
C PRO A 145 -7.31 5.25 10.03
N TRP A 146 -8.63 5.34 10.18
CA TRP A 146 -9.61 5.09 9.11
C TRP A 146 -9.47 6.04 7.91
N GLN A 147 -8.92 7.24 8.14
CA GLN A 147 -8.69 8.26 7.11
C GLN A 147 -7.30 8.17 6.47
N GLN A 148 -6.43 7.27 6.96
CA GLN A 148 -5.10 7.07 6.39
C GLN A 148 -5.18 6.32 5.05
N PRO A 149 -4.18 6.49 4.17
CA PRO A 149 -4.07 5.68 2.95
C PRO A 149 -4.10 4.19 3.28
N ALA A 150 -4.88 3.39 2.54
CA ALA A 150 -5.06 1.97 2.83
C ALA A 150 -3.84 1.11 2.48
N PHE A 151 -3.05 1.53 1.50
CA PHE A 151 -1.98 0.70 0.93
C PHE A 151 -0.96 0.21 1.99
N PRO A 152 -0.39 1.06 2.87
CA PRO A 152 0.55 0.61 3.90
C PRO A 152 -0.05 -0.42 4.87
N PHE A 153 -1.30 -0.23 5.29
CA PHE A 153 -1.99 -1.14 6.21
C PHE A 153 -2.22 -2.52 5.59
N ILE A 154 -2.54 -2.57 4.29
CA ILE A 154 -2.69 -3.85 3.58
C ILE A 154 -1.33 -4.53 3.44
N THR A 155 -0.29 -3.79 3.07
CA THR A 155 1.04 -4.39 2.93
C THR A 155 1.55 -4.95 4.25
N ASP A 156 1.30 -4.25 5.37
CA ASP A 156 1.63 -4.71 6.71
C ASP A 156 0.80 -5.94 7.09
N ALA A 157 -0.51 -5.91 6.84
CA ALA A 157 -1.40 -7.06 7.07
C ALA A 157 -0.95 -8.30 6.28
N LEU A 158 -0.60 -8.15 5.00
CA LEU A 158 -0.10 -9.24 4.17
C LEU A 158 1.21 -9.82 4.73
N ILE A 159 2.13 -8.97 5.19
CA ILE A 159 3.38 -9.40 5.81
C ILE A 159 3.12 -10.18 7.10
N GLU A 160 2.24 -9.68 7.97
CA GLU A 160 1.83 -10.36 9.20
C GLU A 160 1.16 -11.71 8.94
N LEU A 161 0.36 -11.79 7.87
CA LEU A 161 -0.31 -13.02 7.40
C LEU A 161 0.63 -13.97 6.63
N GLY A 162 1.90 -13.61 6.46
CA GLY A 162 2.94 -14.52 5.98
C GLY A 162 3.42 -14.30 4.54
N CYS A 163 2.99 -13.23 3.86
CA CYS A 163 3.60 -12.81 2.60
C CYS A 163 5.03 -12.34 2.82
N LYS A 164 5.96 -12.83 1.99
CA LYS A 164 7.38 -12.54 2.11
C LYS A 164 7.99 -12.20 0.76
N LYS A 165 9.00 -11.31 0.80
CA LYS A 165 9.90 -11.05 -0.32
C LYS A 165 10.62 -12.35 -0.72
N PRO A 166 11.11 -12.45 -1.96
CA PRO A 166 11.90 -13.59 -2.39
C PRO A 166 13.13 -13.71 -1.48
N SER A 167 13.40 -14.89 -0.96
CA SER A 167 14.68 -15.14 -0.31
C SER A 167 15.75 -15.06 -1.39
N ASN A 168 16.64 -14.07 -1.33
CA ASN A 168 17.86 -14.07 -2.13
C ASN A 168 18.69 -15.30 -1.71
N THR A 169 18.42 -16.43 -2.34
CA THR A 169 19.30 -17.60 -2.23
C THR A 169 20.42 -17.34 -3.22
N THR A 170 21.44 -16.62 -2.76
CA THR A 170 22.73 -16.63 -3.43
C THR A 170 23.35 -18.01 -3.19
N GLN A 171 23.39 -18.82 -4.25
CA GLN A 171 24.37 -19.90 -4.40
C GLN A 171 25.26 -19.56 -5.57
#